data_AF-A0A5C6B6Z6-F1
#
_entry.id   AF-A0A5C6B6Z6-F1
#
_cell.length_a   1.000
_cell.length_b   1.000
_cell.length_c   1.000
_cell.angle_alpha   90.00
_cell.angle_beta   90.00
_cell.angle_gamma   90.00
#
_symmetry.space_group_name_H-M   'P 1'
#
loop_
_entity.id
_entity.type
_entity.pdbx_description
1 polymer ?
#
loop_
_entity_poly.entity_id
_entity_poly.type
_entity_poly.pdbx_seq_one_letter_code
_entity_poly.pdbx_strand_id
1 'polypeptide(L)'
;MESHLTNLAVKENLAENSQDQAFHAIRYFFSHVLKRELKEVNAIRSTKPKRVPVVMSRPEVRSVLSHLSGVYFLMAQLMYGTGMRLGECLRLRVKDIDFDNRMIYVRRSKGKKDRRVPLPETVVESLQKKLEWRRKLHDQDLAEGIASVFLPKALDRKYPNAHREFRWQFIFASHRLSRNPRDRRMHRHHLHKKTFPDHLKRAVEKAGIEKQITSHVFRHSFATHLLASGTDIRTIQELLGHADVKTTMIYLHCLSDPSETVKSPLDRLNEGIVDRNDASEHVRAQATELERHASDGGVAKPRNGGESVQESSKMQLHIPDQPVIDRGCVESTPPLPTSEGGSSRVGLMRDASRRIGTWVAVHLRGFGKRQDRGVASG
;
A
#
# COMPACT_ATOMS: atom_id res chain seq x y z
N MET A 1 -32.68 3.17 -3.04
CA MET A 1 -31.22 3.00 -2.79
C MET A 1 -30.62 2.05 -3.80
N GLU A 2 -31.12 0.82 -3.91
CA GLU A 2 -30.64 -0.18 -4.89
C GLU A 2 -30.66 0.35 -6.32
N SER A 3 -31.77 0.91 -6.80
CA SER A 3 -31.84 1.54 -8.12
C SER A 3 -30.78 2.63 -8.33
N HIS A 4 -30.43 3.41 -7.30
CA HIS A 4 -29.38 4.42 -7.42
C HIS A 4 -28.00 3.78 -7.55
N LEU A 5 -27.67 2.78 -6.71
CA LEU A 5 -26.39 2.06 -6.78
C LEU A 5 -26.25 1.28 -8.09
N THR A 6 -27.32 0.66 -8.57
CA THR A 6 -27.35 0.00 -9.89
C THR A 6 -27.20 1.03 -11.01
N ASN A 7 -27.80 2.22 -10.91
CA ASN A 7 -27.57 3.29 -11.89
C ASN A 7 -26.11 3.79 -11.89
N LEU A 8 -25.47 3.89 -10.71
CA LEU A 8 -24.04 4.22 -10.62
C LEU A 8 -23.16 3.17 -11.32
N ALA A 9 -23.53 1.89 -11.24
CA ALA A 9 -22.81 0.80 -11.89
C ALA A 9 -23.10 0.71 -13.40
N VAL A 10 -24.37 0.82 -13.80
CA VAL A 10 -24.81 0.52 -15.17
C VAL A 10 -24.86 1.76 -16.06
N LYS A 11 -25.40 2.89 -15.57
CA LYS A 11 -25.57 4.11 -16.37
C LYS A 11 -24.36 5.03 -16.28
N GLU A 12 -23.80 5.20 -15.09
CA GLU A 12 -22.62 6.06 -14.88
C GLU A 12 -21.28 5.31 -15.02
N ASN A 13 -21.33 3.98 -15.15
CA ASN A 13 -20.15 3.12 -15.33
C ASN A 13 -19.02 3.42 -14.32
N LEU A 14 -19.38 3.71 -13.07
CA LEU A 14 -18.41 4.06 -12.05
C LEU A 14 -17.55 2.86 -11.65
N ALA A 15 -16.28 3.12 -11.35
CA ALA A 15 -15.39 2.10 -10.79
C ALA A 15 -15.94 1.56 -9.45
N GLU A 16 -15.72 0.27 -9.20
CA GLU A 16 -16.21 -0.45 -8.00
C GLU A 16 -15.87 0.26 -6.69
N ASN A 17 -14.63 0.75 -6.50
CA ASN A 17 -14.25 1.50 -5.30
C ASN A 17 -15.13 2.76 -5.09
N SER A 18 -15.54 3.42 -6.17
CA SER A 18 -16.42 4.58 -6.12
C SER A 18 -17.85 4.16 -5.78
N GLN A 19 -18.32 3.02 -6.30
CA GLN A 19 -19.60 2.41 -5.93
C GLN A 19 -19.63 2.03 -4.44
N ASP A 20 -18.58 1.37 -3.94
CA ASP A 20 -18.43 1.00 -2.53
C ASP A 20 -18.36 2.25 -1.63
N GLN A 21 -17.63 3.28 -2.06
CA GLN A 21 -17.58 4.55 -1.33
C GLN A 21 -18.96 5.21 -1.26
N ALA A 22 -19.73 5.21 -2.36
CA ALA A 22 -21.09 5.71 -2.39
C ALA A 22 -22.01 4.87 -1.49
N PHE A 23 -21.93 3.55 -1.57
CA PHE A 23 -22.67 2.62 -0.71
C PHE A 23 -22.39 2.89 0.77
N HIS A 24 -21.12 2.99 1.17
CA HIS A 24 -20.74 3.28 2.54
C HIS A 24 -21.16 4.68 3.00
N ALA A 25 -21.12 5.68 2.12
CA ALA A 25 -21.60 7.03 2.43
C ALA A 25 -23.11 7.04 2.69
N ILE A 26 -23.89 6.38 1.84
CA ILE A 26 -25.34 6.24 2.01
C ILE A 26 -25.64 5.45 3.29
N ARG A 27 -24.96 4.33 3.51
CA ARG A 27 -25.12 3.53 4.73
C ARG A 27 -24.81 4.35 5.98
N TYR A 28 -23.75 5.14 5.96
CA TYR A 28 -23.39 6.03 7.06
C TYR A 28 -24.48 7.10 7.30
N PHE A 29 -24.99 7.73 6.24
CA PHE A 29 -26.05 8.73 6.35
C PHE A 29 -27.32 8.17 7.01
N PHE A 30 -27.80 7.01 6.56
CA PHE A 30 -29.01 6.40 7.14
C PHE A 30 -28.80 5.98 8.59
N SER A 31 -27.69 5.29 8.89
CA SER A 31 -27.44 4.75 10.23
C SER A 31 -27.06 5.82 11.26
N HIS A 32 -26.22 6.79 10.90
CA HIS A 32 -25.64 7.75 11.85
C HIS A 32 -26.29 9.12 11.83
N VAL A 33 -26.87 9.54 10.70
CA VAL A 33 -27.55 10.85 10.60
C VAL A 33 -29.04 10.68 10.82
N LEU A 34 -29.68 9.74 10.10
CA LEU A 34 -31.12 9.51 10.20
C LEU A 34 -31.52 8.54 11.32
N LYS A 35 -30.55 7.85 11.94
CA LYS A 35 -30.78 6.79 12.96
C LYS A 35 -31.80 5.74 12.52
N ARG A 36 -31.78 5.38 11.24
CA ARG A 36 -32.63 4.35 10.65
C ARG A 36 -31.79 3.15 10.25
N GLU A 37 -32.28 1.96 10.57
CA GLU A 37 -31.67 0.73 10.07
C GLU A 37 -31.95 0.57 8.58
N LEU A 38 -30.90 0.26 7.82
CA LEU A 38 -31.03 -0.16 6.44
C LEU A 38 -31.19 -1.68 6.44
N LYS A 39 -32.29 -2.16 5.84
CA LYS A 39 -32.43 -3.56 5.43
C LYS A 39 -31.36 -3.91 4.40
N GLU A 40 -31.12 -5.21 4.20
CA GLU A 40 -30.14 -5.69 3.22
C GLU A 40 -30.38 -5.05 1.84
N VAL A 41 -29.28 -4.61 1.21
CA VAL A 41 -29.29 -3.88 -0.06
C VAL A 41 -28.62 -4.78 -1.09
N ASN A 42 -29.43 -5.36 -1.98
CA ASN A 42 -28.99 -6.25 -3.04
C ASN A 42 -28.73 -5.43 -4.32
N ALA A 43 -27.64 -4.67 -4.33
CA ALA A 43 -27.20 -3.93 -5.51
C ALA A 43 -26.19 -4.75 -6.34
N ILE A 44 -26.34 -4.71 -7.67
CA ILE A 44 -25.37 -5.29 -8.61
C ILE A 44 -24.05 -4.54 -8.47
N ARG A 45 -22.94 -5.28 -8.31
CA ARG A 45 -21.59 -4.72 -8.23
C ARG A 45 -20.70 -5.34 -9.30
N SER A 46 -19.82 -4.53 -9.86
CA SER A 46 -18.77 -5.01 -10.76
C SER A 46 -17.68 -5.73 -9.95
N THR A 47 -17.13 -6.82 -10.48
CA THR A 47 -16.04 -7.57 -9.82
C THR A 47 -14.67 -7.01 -10.21
N LYS A 48 -13.76 -6.90 -9.24
CA LYS A 48 -12.42 -6.37 -9.45
C LYS A 48 -11.47 -7.33 -10.19
N PRO A 49 -10.87 -6.93 -11.32
CA PRO A 49 -9.68 -7.62 -11.82
C PRO A 49 -8.46 -7.27 -10.95
N LYS A 50 -7.70 -8.28 -10.52
CA LYS A 50 -6.42 -8.08 -9.83
C LYS A 50 -5.39 -7.57 -10.84
N ARG A 51 -4.89 -6.35 -10.65
CA ARG A 51 -3.84 -5.76 -11.51
C ARG A 51 -2.45 -6.08 -10.94
N VAL A 52 -1.53 -6.47 -11.81
CA VAL A 52 -0.11 -6.57 -11.48
C VAL A 52 0.43 -5.15 -11.26
N PRO A 53 1.17 -4.89 -10.18
CA PRO A 53 1.68 -3.55 -9.91
C PRO A 53 2.76 -3.18 -10.93
N VAL A 54 2.75 -1.93 -11.35
CA VAL A 54 3.82 -1.35 -12.16
C VAL A 54 5.06 -1.18 -11.28
N VAL A 55 6.22 -1.59 -11.80
CA VAL A 55 7.54 -1.47 -11.17
C VAL A 55 8.49 -0.77 -12.13
N MET A 56 9.37 0.08 -11.58
CA MET A 56 10.46 0.71 -12.33
C MET A 56 11.70 -0.18 -12.26
N SER A 57 12.42 -0.31 -13.36
CA SER A 57 13.77 -0.87 -13.38
C SER A 57 14.76 0.05 -12.65
N ARG A 58 15.92 -0.46 -12.24
CA ARG A 58 16.96 0.36 -11.59
C ARG A 58 17.42 1.55 -12.47
N PRO A 59 17.62 1.40 -13.81
CA PRO A 59 17.87 2.53 -14.70
C PRO A 59 16.72 3.56 -14.75
N GLU A 60 15.47 3.10 -14.80
CA GLU A 60 14.29 4.00 -14.77
C GLU A 60 14.24 4.81 -13.47
N VAL A 61 14.48 4.16 -12.32
CA VAL A 61 14.55 4.86 -11.02
C VAL A 61 15.63 5.94 -11.05
N ARG A 62 16.82 5.63 -11.56
CA ARG A 62 17.93 6.59 -11.66
C ARG A 62 17.56 7.78 -12.55
N SER A 63 16.95 7.53 -13.70
CA SER A 63 16.51 8.56 -14.65
C SER A 63 15.46 9.50 -14.05
N VAL A 64 14.43 8.93 -13.38
CA VAL A 64 13.40 9.74 -12.69
C VAL A 64 14.02 10.59 -11.58
N LEU A 65 14.94 10.02 -10.80
CA LEU A 65 15.62 10.74 -9.72
C LEU A 65 16.47 11.89 -10.26
N SER A 66 17.17 11.75 -11.39
CA SER A 66 17.98 12.84 -11.96
C SER A 66 17.16 14.05 -12.44
N HIS A 67 15.86 13.89 -12.68
CA HIS A 67 14.97 14.99 -13.07
C HIS A 67 14.20 15.60 -11.88
N LEU A 68 14.40 15.10 -10.67
CA LEU A 68 13.87 15.70 -9.45
C LEU A 68 14.95 16.56 -8.78
N SER A 69 14.55 17.62 -8.10
CA SER A 69 15.46 18.52 -7.40
C SER A 69 14.95 18.91 -6.01
N GLY A 70 15.88 19.35 -5.16
CA GLY A 70 15.60 19.87 -3.82
C GLY A 70 14.81 18.89 -2.94
N VAL A 71 13.74 19.39 -2.31
CA VAL A 71 12.92 18.59 -1.38
C VAL A 71 12.25 17.39 -2.05
N TYR A 72 11.89 17.48 -3.32
CA TYR A 72 11.20 16.40 -4.03
C TYR A 72 12.14 15.24 -4.35
N PHE A 73 13.40 15.55 -4.66
CA PHE A 73 14.46 14.56 -4.81
C PHE A 73 14.65 13.77 -3.51
N LEU A 74 14.84 14.46 -2.39
CA LEU A 74 14.99 13.83 -1.07
C LEU A 74 13.76 12.97 -0.69
N MET A 75 12.54 13.45 -0.98
CA MET A 75 11.32 12.67 -0.76
C MET A 75 11.30 11.39 -1.60
N ALA A 76 11.67 11.46 -2.88
CA ALA A 76 11.70 10.29 -3.76
C ALA A 76 12.76 9.28 -3.31
N GLN A 77 13.95 9.74 -2.90
CA GLN A 77 14.98 8.89 -2.33
C GLN A 77 14.51 8.18 -1.06
N LEU A 78 13.82 8.86 -0.15
CA LEU A 78 13.24 8.24 1.05
C LEU A 78 12.17 7.21 0.70
N MET A 79 11.25 7.54 -0.20
CA MET A 79 10.19 6.60 -0.60
C MET A 79 10.74 5.35 -1.29
N TYR A 80 11.74 5.51 -2.16
CA TYR A 80 12.41 4.38 -2.80
C TYR A 80 13.31 3.61 -1.83
N GLY A 81 14.11 4.30 -1.01
CA GLY A 81 15.09 3.66 -0.12
C GLY A 81 14.48 2.98 1.09
N THR A 82 13.27 3.37 1.52
CA THR A 82 12.63 2.77 2.72
C THR A 82 11.26 2.16 2.45
N GLY A 83 10.76 2.23 1.21
CA GLY A 83 9.42 1.77 0.85
C GLY A 83 8.27 2.49 1.55
N MET A 84 8.48 3.68 2.13
CA MET A 84 7.40 4.40 2.82
C MET A 84 6.40 5.01 1.83
N ARG A 85 5.15 5.17 2.25
CA ARG A 85 4.11 5.82 1.43
C ARG A 85 4.35 7.33 1.39
N LEU A 86 3.88 8.01 0.34
CA LEU A 86 3.94 9.48 0.27
C LEU A 86 3.33 10.15 1.51
N GLY A 87 2.17 9.68 1.97
CA GLY A 87 1.55 10.22 3.18
C GLY A 87 2.34 9.96 4.47
N GLU A 88 3.16 8.90 4.52
CA GLU A 88 4.08 8.63 5.63
C GLU A 88 5.28 9.59 5.55
N CYS A 89 5.89 9.71 4.37
CA CYS A 89 6.99 10.64 4.09
C CYS A 89 6.63 12.10 4.45
N LEU A 90 5.45 12.57 4.00
CA LEU A 90 4.99 13.94 4.28
C LEU A 90 4.78 14.20 5.77
N ARG A 91 4.36 13.19 6.53
CA ARG A 91 4.03 13.33 7.95
C ARG A 91 5.21 13.05 8.88
N LEU A 92 6.39 12.78 8.33
CA LEU A 92 7.60 12.51 9.07
C LEU A 92 8.00 13.73 9.91
N ARG A 93 8.28 13.49 11.20
CA ARG A 93 8.67 14.53 12.15
C ARG A 93 10.15 14.38 12.49
N VAL A 94 10.74 15.45 13.02
CA VAL A 94 12.16 15.47 13.42
C VAL A 94 12.49 14.31 14.37
N LYS A 95 11.66 14.05 15.38
CA LYS A 95 11.85 12.95 16.34
C LYS A 95 11.75 11.54 15.76
N ASP A 96 11.29 11.40 14.52
CA ASP A 96 11.11 10.08 13.90
C ASP A 96 12.40 9.60 13.24
N ILE A 97 13.46 10.44 13.19
CA ILE A 97 14.77 10.08 12.65
C ILE A 97 15.73 9.78 13.80
N ASP A 98 16.38 8.63 13.72
CA ASP A 98 17.45 8.21 14.63
C ASP A 98 18.71 8.01 13.78
N PHE A 99 19.64 8.97 13.86
CA PHE A 99 20.88 8.94 13.09
C PHE A 99 21.89 7.94 13.66
N ASP A 100 21.89 7.76 14.98
CA ASP A 100 22.85 6.90 15.67
C ASP A 100 22.57 5.43 15.32
N ASN A 101 21.30 5.02 15.40
CA ASN A 101 20.88 3.68 15.01
C ASN A 101 20.60 3.54 13.51
N ARG A 102 20.72 4.63 12.73
CA ARG A 102 20.38 4.69 11.29
C ARG A 102 18.98 4.15 10.98
N MET A 103 17.98 4.58 11.75
CA MET A 103 16.59 4.15 11.61
C MET A 103 15.62 5.31 11.44
N ILE A 104 14.53 5.06 10.72
CA ILE A 104 13.36 5.94 10.64
C ILE A 104 12.15 5.23 11.27
N TYR A 105 11.49 5.92 12.20
CA TYR A 105 10.28 5.47 12.86
C TYR A 105 9.03 5.95 12.10
N VAL A 106 8.46 5.07 11.28
CA VAL A 106 7.23 5.39 10.54
C VAL A 106 6.01 5.20 11.45
N ARG A 107 5.47 6.31 11.93
CA ARG A 107 4.30 6.34 12.82
C ARG A 107 2.98 6.16 12.05
N ARG A 108 2.02 5.46 12.65
CA ARG A 108 0.64 5.32 12.15
C ARG A 108 0.55 4.71 10.75
N SER A 109 1.25 3.60 10.53
CA SER A 109 1.05 2.78 9.33
C SER A 109 -0.40 2.27 9.26
N LYS A 110 -0.86 1.84 8.07
CA LYS A 110 -2.17 1.20 7.89
C LYS A 110 -2.35 0.12 8.96
N GLY A 111 -3.39 0.23 9.80
CA GLY A 111 -3.61 -0.65 10.97
C GLY A 111 -3.14 -0.11 12.33
N LYS A 112 -2.69 1.16 12.42
CA LYS A 112 -2.21 1.82 13.66
C LYS A 112 -0.94 1.21 14.26
N LYS A 113 -0.20 0.39 13.51
CA LYS A 113 1.11 -0.14 13.93
C LYS A 113 2.22 0.81 13.50
N ASP A 114 3.15 1.08 14.41
CA ASP A 114 4.39 1.77 14.11
C ASP A 114 5.39 0.73 13.57
N ARG A 115 6.30 1.17 12.69
CA ARG A 115 7.38 0.31 12.17
C ARG A 115 8.67 1.10 12.06
N ARG A 116 9.79 0.39 12.08
CA ARG A 116 11.13 0.95 11.84
C ARG A 116 11.59 0.55 10.45
N VAL A 117 12.24 1.46 9.75
CA VAL A 117 12.86 1.20 8.45
C VAL A 117 14.30 1.72 8.45
N PRO A 118 15.26 1.05 7.78
CA PRO A 118 16.63 1.54 7.67
C PRO A 118 16.67 2.93 7.03
N LEU A 119 17.53 3.80 7.56
CA LEU A 119 17.85 5.10 6.98
C LEU A 119 18.92 4.89 5.88
N PRO A 120 18.64 5.19 4.60
CA PRO A 120 19.63 5.03 3.54
C PRO A 120 20.83 5.97 3.77
N GLU A 121 22.04 5.45 3.70
CA GLU A 121 23.26 6.23 3.95
C GLU A 121 23.38 7.43 3.00
N THR A 122 22.96 7.25 1.75
CA THR A 122 23.00 8.27 0.70
C THR A 122 22.12 9.48 0.98
N VAL A 123 21.12 9.37 1.86
CA VAL A 123 20.24 10.50 2.21
C VAL A 123 20.63 11.22 3.50
N VAL A 124 21.56 10.66 4.29
CA VAL A 124 21.89 11.16 5.64
C VAL A 124 22.31 12.63 5.60
N GLU A 125 23.31 12.97 4.77
CA GLU A 125 23.82 14.34 4.67
C GLU A 125 22.74 15.33 4.20
N SER A 126 21.98 14.95 3.17
CA SER A 126 20.89 15.78 2.63
C SER A 126 19.78 15.99 3.66
N LEU A 127 19.49 14.96 4.47
CA LEU A 127 18.50 15.03 5.52
C LEU A 127 18.97 15.89 6.70
N GLN A 128 20.24 15.81 7.10
CA GLN A 128 20.84 16.67 8.12
C GLN A 128 20.77 18.15 7.70
N LYS A 129 21.22 18.49 6.48
CA LYS A 129 21.10 19.85 5.92
C LYS A 129 19.64 20.33 5.92
N LYS A 130 18.69 19.43 5.59
CA LYS A 130 17.26 19.77 5.63
C LYS A 130 16.76 20.05 7.06
N LEU A 131 17.22 19.28 8.05
CA LEU A 131 16.86 19.49 9.45
C LEU A 131 17.46 20.78 10.01
N GLU A 132 18.70 21.12 9.66
CA GLU A 132 19.32 22.39 10.01
C GLU A 132 18.55 23.58 9.43
N TRP A 133 18.21 23.52 8.14
CA TRP A 133 17.36 24.53 7.52
C TRP A 133 16.00 24.62 8.22
N ARG A 134 15.38 23.48 8.57
CA ARG A 134 14.10 23.45 9.26
C ARG A 134 14.20 24.03 10.68
N ARG A 135 15.32 23.84 11.37
CA ARG A 135 15.62 24.42 12.69
C ARG A 135 15.66 25.94 12.62
N LYS A 136 16.45 26.50 11.70
CA LYS A 136 16.50 27.96 11.48
C LYS A 136 15.12 28.56 11.22
N LEU A 137 14.33 27.93 10.35
CA LEU A 137 12.95 28.37 10.10
C LEU A 137 12.07 28.25 11.35
N HIS A 138 12.28 27.23 12.18
CA HIS A 138 11.50 27.04 13.40
C HIS A 138 11.83 28.06 14.48
N ASP A 139 13.11 28.43 14.60
CA ASP A 139 13.56 29.46 15.54
C ASP A 139 12.99 30.83 15.14
N GLN A 140 12.92 31.12 13.83
CA GLN A 140 12.18 32.28 13.30
C GLN A 140 10.68 32.22 13.64
N ASP A 141 10.03 31.08 13.39
CA ASP A 141 8.62 30.88 13.73
C ASP A 141 8.37 31.09 15.24
N LEU A 142 9.33 30.72 16.10
CA LEU A 142 9.24 30.86 17.55
C LEU A 142 9.36 32.34 17.96
N ALA A 143 10.29 33.07 17.37
CA ALA A 143 10.49 34.50 17.62
C ALA A 143 9.25 35.32 17.21
N GLU A 144 8.60 34.93 16.11
CA GLU A 144 7.36 35.54 15.62
C GLU A 144 6.09 35.07 16.37
N GLY A 145 6.21 34.11 17.29
CA GLY A 145 5.07 33.55 18.03
C GLY A 145 4.12 32.68 17.21
N ILE A 146 4.49 32.31 15.99
CA ILE A 146 3.68 31.49 15.06
C ILE A 146 4.06 30.00 15.05
N ALA A 147 5.14 29.62 15.74
CA ALA A 147 5.61 28.25 15.83
C ALA A 147 4.55 27.33 16.42
N SER A 148 3.96 26.51 15.56
CA SER A 148 2.97 25.53 15.95
C SER A 148 2.90 24.42 14.91
N VAL A 149 2.46 23.24 15.35
CA VAL A 149 2.18 22.08 14.51
C VAL A 149 0.93 21.36 15.01
N PHE A 150 0.15 20.79 14.09
CA PHE A 150 -0.94 19.91 14.46
C PHE A 150 -0.42 18.70 15.25
N LEU A 151 -0.91 18.54 16.49
CA LEU A 151 -0.64 17.37 17.30
C LEU A 151 -1.74 16.30 17.13
N PRO A 152 -1.36 15.02 17.02
CA PRO A 152 -2.37 13.99 16.85
C PRO A 152 -3.20 13.68 18.11
N LYS A 153 -4.48 13.34 17.94
CA LYS A 153 -5.44 13.03 19.03
C LYS A 153 -5.55 14.23 20.00
N ALA A 154 -5.56 13.98 21.30
CA ALA A 154 -5.58 14.98 22.36
C ALA A 154 -4.21 15.06 23.06
N LEU A 155 -3.11 14.90 22.30
CA LEU A 155 -1.75 14.97 22.85
C LEU A 155 -1.42 16.35 23.40
N ASP A 156 -2.03 17.39 22.85
CA ASP A 156 -2.01 18.76 23.34
C ASP A 156 -2.55 18.88 24.79
N ARG A 157 -3.51 18.04 25.21
CA ARG A 157 -3.99 18.04 26.59
C ARG A 157 -2.95 17.51 27.58
N LYS A 158 -2.23 16.46 27.20
CA LYS A 158 -1.20 15.84 28.05
C LYS A 158 0.11 16.62 28.01
N TYR A 159 0.45 17.19 26.86
CA TYR A 159 1.68 17.94 26.64
C TYR A 159 1.35 19.28 25.93
N PRO A 160 0.93 20.31 26.69
CA PRO A 160 0.50 21.60 26.13
C PRO A 160 1.55 22.28 25.25
N ASN A 161 2.84 22.14 25.59
CA ASN A 161 3.93 22.80 24.88
C ASN A 161 4.49 21.98 23.70
N ALA A 162 4.07 20.73 23.53
CA ALA A 162 4.64 19.83 22.51
C ALA A 162 4.47 20.34 21.07
N HIS A 163 3.46 21.17 20.80
CA HIS A 163 3.25 21.72 19.46
C HIS A 163 4.30 22.77 19.07
N ARG A 164 5.01 23.33 20.04
CA ARG A 164 6.07 24.33 19.84
C ARG A 164 7.47 23.72 19.83
N GLU A 165 7.62 22.48 20.31
CA GLU A 165 8.91 21.81 20.35
C GLU A 165 9.38 21.43 18.93
N PHE A 166 10.67 21.61 18.65
CA PHE A 166 11.27 21.29 17.36
C PHE A 166 11.08 19.81 16.96
N ARG A 167 11.20 18.90 17.94
CA ARG A 167 11.11 17.45 17.72
C ARG A 167 9.76 17.02 17.11
N TRP A 168 8.70 17.80 17.33
CA TRP A 168 7.37 17.53 16.81
C TRP A 168 7.10 18.17 15.45
N GLN A 169 7.97 19.05 14.96
CA GLN A 169 7.78 19.73 13.67
C GLN A 169 7.91 18.74 12.51
N PHE A 170 7.17 18.99 11.42
CA PHE A 170 7.33 18.23 10.19
C PHE A 170 8.68 18.57 9.52
N ILE A 171 9.36 17.54 9.02
CA ILE A 171 10.61 17.72 8.24
C ILE A 171 10.29 18.44 6.92
N PHE A 172 9.24 17.97 6.23
CA PHE A 172 8.75 18.54 4.99
C PHE A 172 7.63 19.55 5.24
N ALA A 173 7.95 20.64 5.96
CA ALA A 173 7.02 21.72 6.25
C ALA A 173 6.68 22.55 4.98
N SER A 174 5.44 23.00 4.90
CA SER A 174 4.96 23.97 3.92
C SER A 174 5.52 25.37 4.20
N HIS A 175 5.81 26.12 3.14
CA HIS A 175 6.16 27.53 3.23
C HIS A 175 4.96 28.38 3.71
N ARG A 176 3.73 27.96 3.38
CA ARG A 176 2.49 28.62 3.82
C ARG A 176 2.03 28.09 5.16
N LEU A 177 1.59 29.01 6.02
CA LEU A 177 0.85 28.69 7.23
C LEU A 177 -0.56 28.21 6.88
N SER A 178 -1.11 27.33 7.72
CA SER A 178 -2.47 26.86 7.64
C SER A 178 -3.18 27.06 8.97
N ARG A 179 -4.46 27.38 8.92
CA ARG A 179 -5.30 27.53 10.11
C ARG A 179 -5.86 26.17 10.50
N ASN A 180 -5.63 25.74 11.73
CA ASN A 180 -6.25 24.51 12.24
C ASN A 180 -7.78 24.69 12.35
N PRO A 181 -8.60 23.81 11.78
CA PRO A 181 -10.06 23.89 11.91
C PRO A 181 -10.56 23.72 13.35
N ARG A 182 -9.77 23.08 14.23
CA ARG A 182 -10.21 22.73 15.60
C ARG A 182 -9.91 23.82 16.61
N ASP A 183 -8.66 24.28 16.67
CA ASP A 183 -8.19 25.26 17.66
C ASP A 183 -7.99 26.67 17.08
N ARG A 184 -8.22 26.84 15.76
CA ARG A 184 -8.07 28.11 15.01
C ARG A 184 -6.65 28.69 14.99
N ARG A 185 -5.63 28.01 15.53
CA ARG A 185 -4.24 28.45 15.53
C ARG A 185 -3.62 28.32 14.14
N MET A 186 -2.78 29.27 13.78
CA MET A 186 -1.92 29.17 12.61
C MET A 186 -0.78 28.22 12.93
N HIS A 187 -0.46 27.33 12.00
CA HIS A 187 0.65 26.40 12.13
C HIS A 187 1.27 26.07 10.78
N ARG A 188 2.52 25.58 10.80
CA ARG A 188 3.13 25.01 9.60
C ARG A 188 2.65 23.57 9.44
N HIS A 189 1.86 23.34 8.40
CA HIS A 189 1.49 22.00 7.99
C HIS A 189 2.60 21.38 7.12
N HIS A 190 2.57 20.07 6.88
CA HIS A 190 3.45 19.46 5.88
C HIS A 190 3.08 19.91 4.45
N LEU A 191 4.00 19.69 3.50
CA LEU A 191 3.77 19.93 2.07
C LEU A 191 2.45 19.31 1.59
N HIS A 192 1.78 19.99 0.68
CA HIS A 192 0.48 19.55 0.21
C HIS A 192 0.60 18.23 -0.56
N LYS A 193 -0.37 17.32 -0.36
CA LYS A 193 -0.33 15.94 -0.90
C LYS A 193 -0.22 15.85 -2.43
N LYS A 194 -0.62 16.90 -3.14
CA LYS A 194 -0.55 16.97 -4.62
C LYS A 194 0.80 17.46 -5.14
N THR A 195 1.55 18.21 -4.33
CA THR A 195 2.77 18.86 -4.79
C THR A 195 3.82 17.86 -5.26
N PHE A 196 4.07 16.78 -4.51
CA PHE A 196 5.01 15.75 -4.94
C PHE A 196 4.54 15.02 -6.22
N PRO A 197 3.29 14.51 -6.32
CA PRO A 197 2.78 13.92 -7.56
C PRO A 197 2.91 14.81 -8.80
N ASP A 198 2.65 16.11 -8.67
CA ASP A 198 2.75 17.05 -9.80
C ASP A 198 4.20 17.20 -10.28
N HIS A 199 5.17 17.27 -9.35
CA HIS A 199 6.60 17.30 -9.68
C HIS A 199 7.10 15.95 -10.21
N LEU A 200 6.61 14.84 -9.66
CA LEU A 200 6.93 13.50 -10.14
C LEU A 200 6.48 13.30 -11.59
N LYS A 201 5.26 13.72 -11.92
CA LYS A 201 4.72 13.61 -13.29
C LYS A 201 5.66 14.29 -14.31
N ARG A 202 6.08 15.52 -14.01
CA ARG A 202 7.02 16.27 -14.86
C ARG A 202 8.39 15.59 -14.97
N ALA A 203 8.88 14.98 -13.90
CA ALA A 203 10.16 14.27 -13.92
C ALA A 203 10.09 12.99 -14.76
N VAL A 204 8.97 12.28 -14.70
CA VAL A 204 8.70 11.06 -15.51
C VAL A 204 8.58 11.39 -16.99
N GLU A 205 7.86 12.48 -17.33
CA GLU A 205 7.77 12.98 -18.71
C GLU A 205 9.15 13.34 -19.27
N LYS A 206 9.98 14.03 -18.48
CA LYS A 206 11.36 14.37 -18.87
C LYS A 206 12.28 13.15 -19.01
N ALA A 207 12.03 12.11 -18.21
CA ALA A 207 12.77 10.86 -18.27
C ALA A 207 12.42 10.03 -19.52
N GLY A 208 11.40 10.42 -20.30
CA GLY A 208 10.93 9.67 -21.48
C GLY A 208 10.31 8.32 -21.13
N ILE A 209 9.71 8.19 -19.93
CA ILE A 209 9.12 6.92 -19.48
C ILE A 209 7.61 6.92 -19.73
N GLU A 210 7.15 6.00 -20.57
CA GLU A 210 5.73 5.83 -20.92
C GLU A 210 4.90 5.18 -19.81
N LYS A 211 5.54 4.44 -18.90
CA LYS A 211 4.86 3.78 -17.77
C LYS A 211 4.24 4.82 -16.86
N GLN A 212 3.03 4.53 -16.38
CA GLN A 212 2.37 5.38 -15.39
C GLN A 212 3.06 5.28 -14.02
N ILE A 213 4.01 6.16 -13.76
CA ILE A 213 4.76 6.21 -12.50
C ILE A 213 4.04 7.13 -11.51
N THR A 214 3.55 6.54 -10.42
CA THR A 214 2.97 7.28 -9.28
C THR A 214 3.84 7.11 -8.04
N SER A 215 3.55 7.87 -6.97
CA SER A 215 4.28 7.73 -5.70
C SER A 215 4.28 6.30 -5.13
N HIS A 216 3.25 5.49 -5.43
CA HIS A 216 3.19 4.10 -5.00
C HIS A 216 4.18 3.19 -5.75
N VAL A 217 4.57 3.56 -6.97
CA VAL A 217 5.50 2.78 -7.80
C VAL A 217 6.90 2.76 -7.19
N PHE A 218 7.35 3.81 -6.50
CA PHE A 218 8.60 3.77 -5.72
C PHE A 218 8.60 2.66 -4.68
N ARG A 219 7.49 2.49 -3.97
CA ARG A 219 7.33 1.45 -2.96
C ARG A 219 7.24 0.05 -3.57
N HIS A 220 6.58 -0.07 -4.73
CA HIS A 220 6.54 -1.34 -5.46
C HIS A 220 7.95 -1.72 -5.92
N SER A 221 8.67 -0.77 -6.51
CA SER A 221 10.05 -0.97 -6.98
C SER A 221 11.00 -1.30 -5.84
N PHE A 222 10.88 -0.63 -4.69
CA PHE A 222 11.63 -0.99 -3.48
C PHE A 222 11.42 -2.46 -3.08
N ALA A 223 10.16 -2.88 -2.97
CA ALA A 223 9.83 -4.23 -2.54
C ALA A 223 10.32 -5.29 -3.53
N THR A 224 10.07 -5.06 -4.83
CA THR A 224 10.52 -5.96 -5.90
C THR A 224 12.05 -6.01 -5.97
N HIS A 225 12.76 -4.90 -5.83
CA HIS A 225 14.23 -4.89 -5.87
C HIS A 225 14.88 -5.55 -4.65
N LEU A 226 14.27 -5.45 -3.46
CA LEU A 226 14.73 -6.20 -2.28
C LEU A 226 14.49 -7.70 -2.43
N LEU A 227 13.34 -8.08 -2.98
CA LEU A 227 13.03 -9.48 -3.23
C LEU A 227 13.99 -10.05 -4.30
N ALA A 228 14.30 -9.28 -5.35
CA ALA A 228 15.28 -9.64 -6.38
C ALA A 228 16.69 -9.82 -5.81
N SER A 229 17.04 -9.11 -4.73
CA SER A 229 18.34 -9.27 -4.05
C SER A 229 18.35 -10.40 -3.01
N GLY A 230 17.31 -11.25 -2.98
CA GLY A 230 17.21 -12.38 -2.07
C GLY A 230 16.71 -12.04 -0.67
N THR A 231 16.15 -10.86 -0.44
CA THR A 231 15.58 -10.50 0.88
C THR A 231 14.31 -11.31 1.15
N ASP A 232 14.20 -11.88 2.35
CA ASP A 232 13.03 -12.64 2.75
C ASP A 232 11.72 -11.81 2.70
N ILE A 233 10.65 -12.47 2.28
CA ILE A 233 9.34 -11.84 2.10
C ILE A 233 8.73 -11.36 3.42
N ARG A 234 9.05 -11.99 4.56
CA ARG A 234 8.59 -11.50 5.88
C ARG A 234 9.31 -10.22 6.27
N THR A 235 10.62 -10.13 6.04
CA THR A 235 11.36 -8.89 6.25
C THR A 235 10.78 -7.75 5.41
N ILE A 236 10.48 -8.00 4.12
CA ILE A 236 9.83 -7.00 3.27
C ILE A 236 8.43 -6.65 3.80
N GLN A 237 7.65 -7.63 4.25
CA GLN A 237 6.33 -7.41 4.85
C GLN A 237 6.40 -6.46 6.04
N GLU A 238 7.39 -6.64 6.92
CA GLU A 238 7.64 -5.80 8.10
C GLU A 238 8.06 -4.37 7.72
N LEU A 239 9.03 -4.23 6.81
CA LEU A 239 9.49 -2.93 6.30
C LEU A 239 8.37 -2.13 5.64
N LEU A 240 7.48 -2.81 4.94
CA LEU A 240 6.31 -2.20 4.32
C LEU A 240 5.18 -1.96 5.34
N GLY A 241 5.15 -2.68 6.46
CA GLY A 241 4.05 -2.63 7.42
C GLY A 241 2.74 -3.18 6.85
N HIS A 242 2.82 -4.33 6.16
CA HIS A 242 1.66 -5.05 5.68
C HIS A 242 1.13 -5.98 6.78
N ALA A 243 -0.16 -5.85 7.11
CA ALA A 243 -0.79 -6.71 8.11
C ALA A 243 -0.90 -8.17 7.64
N ASP A 244 -1.00 -8.39 6.33
CA ASP A 244 -1.15 -9.70 5.71
C ASP A 244 -0.05 -9.88 4.65
N VAL A 245 0.64 -11.03 4.71
CA VAL A 245 1.67 -11.43 3.75
C VAL A 245 1.12 -11.51 2.33
N LYS A 246 -0.18 -11.81 2.14
CA LYS A 246 -0.84 -11.80 0.82
C LYS A 246 -0.69 -10.45 0.11
N THR A 247 -0.61 -9.35 0.84
CA THR A 247 -0.38 -8.03 0.25
C THR A 247 1.05 -7.88 -0.27
N THR A 248 2.01 -8.57 0.35
CA THR A 248 3.43 -8.58 -0.07
C THR A 248 3.68 -9.59 -1.19
N MET A 249 2.98 -10.72 -1.20
CA MET A 249 3.09 -11.74 -2.26
C MET A 249 2.77 -11.21 -3.66
N ILE A 250 2.05 -10.09 -3.77
CA ILE A 250 1.80 -9.42 -5.06
C ILE A 250 3.12 -9.11 -5.80
N TYR A 251 4.23 -8.85 -5.08
CA TYR A 251 5.53 -8.56 -5.68
C TYR A 251 6.25 -9.78 -6.24
N LEU A 252 5.89 -11.00 -5.82
CA LEU A 252 6.48 -12.22 -6.34
C LEU A 252 6.17 -12.37 -7.84
N HIS A 253 4.95 -12.00 -8.25
CA HIS A 253 4.54 -11.97 -9.65
C HIS A 253 5.33 -10.98 -10.51
N CYS A 254 6.01 -10.00 -9.91
CA CYS A 254 6.87 -9.06 -10.64
C CYS A 254 8.29 -9.58 -10.86
N LEU A 255 8.71 -10.61 -10.12
CA LEU A 255 10.03 -11.24 -10.27
C LEU A 255 10.02 -12.49 -11.14
N SER A 256 8.88 -13.17 -11.20
CA SER A 256 8.68 -14.26 -12.14
C SER A 256 8.65 -13.67 -13.55
N ASP A 257 9.80 -13.26 -14.09
CA ASP A 257 9.95 -13.03 -15.52
C ASP A 257 9.82 -14.40 -16.17
N PRO A 258 8.68 -14.71 -16.83
CA PRO A 258 8.50 -16.01 -17.42
C PRO A 258 9.56 -16.25 -18.48
N SER A 259 10.21 -15.23 -19.05
CA SER A 259 11.24 -15.41 -20.07
C SER A 259 12.51 -16.09 -19.57
N GLU A 260 12.85 -15.98 -18.28
CA GLU A 260 14.03 -16.66 -17.71
C GLU A 260 13.77 -18.16 -17.52
N THR A 261 12.53 -18.56 -17.21
CA THR A 261 12.16 -19.98 -16.98
C THR A 261 11.51 -20.63 -18.20
N VAL A 262 10.89 -19.83 -19.06
CA VAL A 262 10.09 -20.23 -20.22
C VAL A 262 10.56 -19.42 -21.43
N LYS A 263 11.49 -19.97 -22.20
CA LYS A 263 11.79 -19.45 -23.54
C LYS A 263 10.53 -19.49 -24.40
N SER A 264 10.15 -18.35 -24.98
CA SER A 264 9.01 -18.26 -25.89
C SER A 264 9.18 -19.26 -27.04
N PRO A 265 8.13 -20.02 -27.43
CA PRO A 265 8.20 -20.87 -28.61
C PRO A 265 8.63 -20.12 -29.88
N LEU A 266 8.30 -18.83 -29.99
CA LEU A 266 8.72 -17.97 -31.11
C LEU A 266 10.25 -17.79 -31.15
N ASP A 267 10.88 -17.60 -30.00
CA ASP A 267 12.33 -17.41 -29.89
C ASP A 267 13.08 -18.70 -30.24
N ARG A 268 12.43 -19.86 -30.05
CA ARG A 268 12.95 -21.18 -30.44
C ARG A 268 12.89 -21.43 -31.96
N LEU A 269 12.05 -20.70 -32.70
CA LEU A 269 11.98 -20.86 -34.16
C LEU A 269 13.25 -20.38 -34.87
N ASN A 270 13.95 -19.41 -34.28
CA ASN A 270 15.23 -18.91 -34.81
C ASN A 270 16.45 -19.73 -34.36
N GLU A 271 16.29 -20.61 -33.37
CA GLU A 271 17.34 -21.54 -32.90
C GLU A 271 17.46 -22.79 -33.81
N GLY A 272 16.63 -22.92 -34.85
CA GLY A 272 16.49 -24.12 -35.69
C GLY A 272 16.69 -23.95 -37.21
N ILE A 273 17.57 -23.05 -37.65
CA ILE A 273 18.17 -23.11 -39.00
C ILE A 273 19.65 -23.54 -38.87
N VAL A 274 19.88 -24.63 -38.13
CA VAL A 274 21.08 -25.46 -38.28
C VAL A 274 20.59 -26.90 -38.19
N ASP A 275 20.77 -27.62 -39.30
CA ASP A 275 20.45 -29.02 -39.58
C ASP A 275 19.01 -29.53 -39.38
N ARG A 276 18.26 -29.51 -40.49
CA ARG A 276 17.21 -30.49 -40.76
C ARG A 276 17.88 -31.84 -41.03
N ASN A 277 18.13 -32.67 -40.01
CA ASN A 277 18.20 -34.13 -40.20
C ASN A 277 17.94 -34.96 -38.92
N ASP A 278 18.09 -34.42 -37.71
CA ASP A 278 18.11 -35.30 -36.51
C ASP A 278 16.77 -35.40 -35.73
N ALA A 279 15.74 -34.62 -36.08
CA ALA A 279 14.47 -34.62 -35.33
C ALA A 279 13.57 -35.85 -35.60
N SER A 280 13.91 -36.69 -36.59
CA SER A 280 13.09 -37.86 -36.95
C SER A 280 13.44 -39.14 -36.16
N GLU A 281 14.57 -39.19 -35.46
CA GLU A 281 15.00 -40.37 -34.71
C GLU A 281 14.52 -40.39 -33.26
N HIS A 282 14.52 -39.25 -32.55
CA HIS A 282 14.14 -39.22 -31.13
C HIS A 282 12.64 -39.44 -30.87
N VAL A 283 11.78 -38.95 -31.77
CA VAL A 283 10.33 -39.18 -31.67
C VAL A 283 9.98 -40.62 -32.03
N ARG A 284 10.72 -41.24 -32.96
CA ARG A 284 10.60 -42.67 -33.27
C ARG A 284 11.09 -43.55 -32.13
N ALA A 285 12.19 -43.20 -31.47
CA ALA A 285 12.71 -43.96 -30.33
C ALA A 285 11.72 -44.01 -29.16
N GLN A 286 11.09 -42.87 -28.81
CA GLN A 286 10.10 -42.80 -27.73
C GLN A 286 8.78 -43.52 -28.07
N ALA A 287 8.34 -43.50 -29.34
CA ALA A 287 7.17 -44.25 -29.78
C ALA A 287 7.40 -45.78 -29.75
N THR A 288 8.61 -46.22 -30.13
CA THR A 288 8.97 -47.66 -30.15
C THR A 288 9.09 -48.24 -28.74
N GLU A 289 9.47 -47.44 -27.75
CA GLU A 289 9.60 -47.86 -26.35
C GLU A 289 8.22 -47.97 -25.64
N LEU A 290 7.27 -47.09 -26.02
CA LEU A 290 5.87 -47.16 -25.55
C LEU A 290 5.09 -48.34 -26.17
N GLU A 291 5.37 -48.73 -27.42
CA GLU A 291 4.73 -49.89 -28.06
C GLU A 291 5.24 -51.24 -27.53
N ARG A 292 6.50 -51.32 -27.10
CA ARG A 292 7.08 -52.52 -26.46
C ARG A 292 6.47 -52.80 -25.08
N HIS A 293 6.10 -51.76 -24.33
CA HIS A 293 5.42 -51.91 -23.04
C HIS A 293 3.92 -52.25 -23.14
N ALA A 294 3.31 -52.11 -24.32
CA ALA A 294 1.89 -52.40 -24.55
C ALA A 294 1.62 -53.82 -25.07
N SER A 295 2.67 -54.57 -25.46
CA SER A 295 2.54 -55.89 -26.11
C SER A 295 2.87 -57.09 -25.20
N ASP A 296 3.28 -56.87 -23.96
CA ASP A 296 3.62 -57.95 -23.01
C ASP A 296 2.63 -57.99 -21.84
N GLY A 297 1.43 -58.50 -22.13
CA GLY A 297 0.40 -58.80 -21.13
C GLY A 297 -0.21 -60.17 -21.42
N GLY A 298 0.24 -61.22 -20.71
CA GLY A 298 -0.27 -62.58 -20.93
C GLY A 298 0.08 -63.65 -19.87
N VAL A 299 -0.58 -63.58 -18.71
CA VAL A 299 -1.11 -64.71 -17.89
C VAL A 299 -0.18 -65.86 -17.46
N ALA A 300 0.02 -66.02 -16.13
CA ALA A 300 0.04 -67.33 -15.44
C ALA A 300 -0.21 -67.22 -13.92
N LYS A 301 -1.22 -67.94 -13.41
CA LYS A 301 -1.36 -68.44 -12.01
C LYS A 301 -0.58 -69.77 -11.92
N PRO A 302 -0.12 -70.32 -10.75
CA PRO A 302 -0.99 -70.60 -9.59
C PRO A 302 -0.33 -70.76 -8.17
N ARG A 303 -1.23 -71.00 -7.18
CA ARG A 303 -1.17 -71.90 -5.98
C ARG A 303 -0.50 -71.53 -4.64
N ASN A 304 -1.28 -71.82 -3.60
CA ASN A 304 -1.00 -71.86 -2.15
C ASN A 304 0.07 -72.90 -1.76
N GLY A 305 0.80 -72.58 -0.69
CA GLY A 305 1.57 -73.49 0.17
C GLY A 305 2.37 -72.69 1.18
N GLY A 306 2.13 -72.87 2.48
CA GLY A 306 2.74 -72.07 3.55
C GLY A 306 4.04 -72.66 4.10
N GLU A 307 4.84 -71.83 4.79
CA GLU A 307 5.42 -72.05 6.12
C GLU A 307 6.33 -70.85 6.52
N SER A 308 5.90 -70.16 7.59
CA SER A 308 6.61 -69.77 8.82
C SER A 308 8.07 -69.21 8.85
N VAL A 309 8.19 -68.15 9.67
CA VAL A 309 9.27 -67.80 10.64
C VAL A 309 10.25 -66.64 10.31
N GLN A 310 10.20 -65.62 11.19
CA GLN A 310 11.24 -64.65 11.66
C GLN A 310 11.78 -63.55 10.72
N GLU A 311 12.11 -62.32 11.14
CA GLU A 311 11.92 -61.50 12.34
C GLU A 311 12.37 -60.05 12.00
N SER A 312 11.79 -59.07 12.71
CA SER A 312 12.37 -57.77 13.14
C SER A 312 13.15 -56.83 12.18
N SER A 313 12.56 -55.66 11.87
CA SER A 313 13.01 -54.37 12.48
C SER A 313 12.20 -53.16 11.97
N LYS A 314 11.54 -52.49 12.91
CA LYS A 314 10.97 -51.13 12.80
C LYS A 314 12.11 -50.10 12.92
N MET A 315 12.14 -49.11 12.04
CA MET A 315 12.89 -47.86 12.27
C MET A 315 11.91 -46.68 12.21
N GLN A 316 11.60 -46.15 13.39
CA GLN A 316 10.79 -44.95 13.61
C GLN A 316 11.67 -43.69 13.55
N LEU A 317 11.11 -42.63 12.97
CA LEU A 317 11.68 -41.29 12.95
C LEU A 317 11.93 -40.75 14.37
N HIS A 318 13.09 -40.13 14.55
CA HIS A 318 13.48 -39.40 15.77
C HIS A 318 13.59 -37.90 15.42
N ILE A 319 12.79 -37.07 16.09
CA ILE A 319 12.91 -35.60 16.10
C ILE A 319 13.47 -35.25 17.49
N PRO A 320 14.62 -34.57 17.61
CA PRO A 320 15.12 -34.16 18.92
C PRO A 320 14.50 -32.83 19.36
N ASP A 321 13.98 -32.84 20.58
CA ASP A 321 13.68 -31.66 21.40
C ASP A 321 14.95 -31.01 21.96
N GLN A 322 14.78 -29.78 22.49
CA GLN A 322 15.47 -29.09 23.62
C GLN A 322 15.84 -27.63 23.24
N PRO A 323 16.00 -26.68 24.21
CA PRO A 323 15.49 -26.62 25.58
C PRO A 323 14.83 -25.26 25.95
N VAL A 324 14.11 -25.31 27.08
CA VAL A 324 13.52 -24.20 27.84
C VAL A 324 14.60 -23.42 28.60
N ILE A 325 14.57 -22.09 28.54
CA ILE A 325 15.24 -21.21 29.52
C ILE A 325 14.19 -20.27 30.13
N ASP A 326 13.98 -20.46 31.43
CA ASP A 326 13.19 -19.62 32.33
C ASP A 326 14.09 -18.59 33.00
N ARG A 327 13.61 -17.35 33.12
CA ARG A 327 13.80 -16.43 34.26
C ARG A 327 13.06 -15.13 33.98
N GLY A 328 12.02 -14.90 34.77
CA GLY A 328 11.20 -13.70 34.75
C GLY A 328 11.87 -12.45 35.33
N CYS A 329 11.23 -11.32 35.06
CA CYS A 329 11.13 -10.18 35.97
C CYS A 329 9.86 -9.40 35.59
N VAL A 330 8.95 -9.33 36.56
CA VAL A 330 7.63 -8.70 36.50
C VAL A 330 7.78 -7.25 36.95
N GLU A 331 7.49 -6.29 36.09
CA GLU A 331 7.16 -4.92 36.52
C GLU A 331 5.84 -4.47 35.92
N SER A 332 4.96 -4.11 36.84
CA SER A 332 3.59 -3.65 36.73
C SER A 332 3.42 -2.40 35.86
N THR A 333 2.42 -2.40 34.98
CA THR A 333 1.85 -1.17 34.38
C THR A 333 0.34 -1.13 34.63
N PRO A 334 -0.27 0.02 35.01
CA PRO A 334 -1.60 0.07 35.62
C PRO A 334 -2.76 0.04 34.60
N PRO A 335 -4.02 -0.20 35.05
CA PRO A 335 -5.16 -0.42 34.17
C PRO A 335 -5.69 0.88 33.53
N LEU A 336 -6.35 0.69 32.38
CA LEU A 336 -7.11 1.72 31.64
C LEU A 336 -8.33 2.19 32.45
N PRO A 337 -8.64 3.50 32.50
CA PRO A 337 -9.89 3.95 33.10
C PRO A 337 -11.08 3.83 32.13
N THR A 338 -12.18 3.36 32.70
CA THR A 338 -13.56 3.36 32.18
C THR A 338 -14.17 4.77 32.13
N SER A 339 -15.16 4.89 31.24
CA SER A 339 -16.14 5.95 30.93
C SER A 339 -16.25 7.23 31.79
N GLU A 340 -16.44 8.36 31.11
CA GLU A 340 -17.59 9.31 31.18
C GLU A 340 -17.19 10.76 30.86
N GLY A 341 -18.08 11.54 30.23
CA GLY A 341 -17.90 12.98 30.00
C GLY A 341 -18.30 13.45 28.61
N GLY A 342 -19.58 13.76 28.45
CA GLY A 342 -20.16 14.38 27.26
C GLY A 342 -19.88 15.88 27.10
N SER A 343 -20.47 16.43 26.05
CA SER A 343 -20.55 17.86 25.71
C SER A 343 -19.31 18.49 25.06
N SER A 344 -19.30 18.48 23.72
CA SER A 344 -18.84 19.58 22.83
C SER A 344 -18.90 19.11 21.36
N ARG A 345 -20.09 18.66 20.92
CA ARG A 345 -20.32 18.16 19.55
C ARG A 345 -21.21 19.07 18.70
N VAL A 346 -21.78 20.12 19.29
CA VAL A 346 -22.79 20.99 18.65
C VAL A 346 -22.16 21.99 17.66
N GLY A 347 -20.90 22.41 17.88
CA GLY A 347 -20.24 23.41 17.03
C GLY A 347 -19.80 22.90 15.64
N LEU A 348 -19.37 21.63 15.54
CA LEU A 348 -18.95 21.04 14.26
C LEU A 348 -20.13 20.63 13.35
N MET A 349 -21.34 20.51 13.90
CA MET A 349 -22.52 20.06 13.16
C MET A 349 -23.13 21.16 12.26
N ARG A 350 -22.96 22.45 12.60
CA ARG A 350 -23.53 23.55 11.80
C ARG A 350 -22.77 23.82 10.49
N ASP A 351 -21.45 23.61 10.44
CA ASP A 351 -20.65 23.86 9.23
C ASP A 351 -20.69 22.71 8.20
N ALA A 352 -20.87 21.47 8.66
CA ALA A 352 -21.04 20.31 7.78
C ALA A 352 -22.42 20.31 7.09
N SER A 353 -23.48 20.68 7.81
CA SER A 353 -24.83 20.83 7.24
C SER A 353 -24.91 21.94 6.19
N ARG A 354 -24.17 23.05 6.35
CA ARG A 354 -24.12 24.10 5.32
C ARG A 354 -23.47 23.59 4.03
N ARG A 355 -22.33 22.89 4.12
CA ARG A 355 -21.61 22.38 2.92
C ARG A 355 -22.34 21.25 2.19
N ILE A 356 -23.06 20.39 2.91
CA ILE A 356 -23.89 19.34 2.29
C ILE A 356 -25.17 19.95 1.71
N GLY A 357 -25.78 20.93 2.38
CA GLY A 357 -26.93 21.68 1.87
C GLY A 357 -26.64 22.45 0.58
N THR A 358 -25.45 23.06 0.45
CA THR A 358 -25.04 23.73 -0.80
C THR A 358 -24.81 22.74 -1.94
N TRP A 359 -24.25 21.55 -1.65
CA TRP A 359 -24.02 20.53 -2.67
C TRP A 359 -25.33 19.94 -3.21
N VAL A 360 -26.28 19.63 -2.32
CA VAL A 360 -27.62 19.12 -2.66
C VAL A 360 -28.46 20.17 -3.39
N ALA A 361 -28.40 21.45 -2.97
CA ALA A 361 -29.17 22.53 -3.60
C ALA A 361 -28.67 22.93 -5.00
N VAL A 362 -27.38 22.72 -5.31
CA VAL A 362 -26.80 22.97 -6.64
C VAL A 362 -27.15 21.83 -7.62
N HIS A 363 -27.20 20.58 -7.15
CA HIS A 363 -27.48 19.43 -8.03
C HIS A 363 -28.98 19.13 -8.22
N LEU A 364 -29.87 19.65 -7.36
CA LEU A 364 -31.32 19.44 -7.51
C LEU A 364 -32.07 20.57 -8.24
N ARG A 365 -31.47 21.76 -8.47
CA ARG A 365 -32.15 22.86 -9.21
C ARG A 365 -32.21 22.68 -10.73
N GLY A 366 -31.54 21.67 -11.29
CA GLY A 366 -31.60 21.34 -12.72
C GLY A 366 -32.85 20.56 -13.15
N PHE A 367 -33.69 20.10 -12.21
CA PHE A 367 -34.77 19.14 -12.48
C PHE A 367 -36.17 19.75 -12.64
N GLY A 368 -36.34 21.08 -12.57
CA GLY A 368 -37.66 21.72 -12.43
C GLY A 368 -38.24 22.51 -13.61
N LYS A 369 -37.58 22.57 -14.79
CA LYS A 369 -38.11 23.32 -15.94
C LYS A 369 -37.80 22.62 -17.27
N ARG A 370 -38.55 21.56 -17.60
CA ARG A 370 -38.73 21.04 -18.97
C ARG A 370 -39.83 19.96 -18.98
N GLN A 371 -41.03 20.34 -18.55
CA GLN A 371 -42.25 19.57 -18.82
C GLN A 371 -43.40 20.58 -18.78
N ASP A 372 -43.57 21.29 -19.89
CA ASP A 372 -44.85 21.79 -20.36
C ASP A 372 -44.63 22.43 -21.73
N ARG A 373 -44.99 21.66 -22.76
CA ARG A 373 -45.45 22.04 -24.11
C ARG A 373 -45.50 20.76 -24.97
N GLY A 374 -46.56 19.96 -24.77
CA GLY A 374 -47.14 19.16 -25.86
C GLY A 374 -47.90 20.12 -26.77
N VAL A 375 -47.59 20.17 -28.07
CA VAL A 375 -48.23 19.40 -29.14
C VAL A 375 -49.75 19.60 -29.14
N ALA A 376 -50.20 20.57 -29.96
CA ALA A 376 -51.50 20.55 -30.61
C ALA A 376 -51.24 20.34 -32.11
N SER A 377 -51.99 19.40 -32.66
CA SER A 377 -51.99 18.85 -34.02
C SER A 377 -52.39 19.84 -35.11
N GLY A 378 -51.81 19.64 -36.29
CA GLY A 378 -52.12 20.25 -37.58
C GLY A 378 -51.12 19.77 -38.61
#